data_AF-D2SNN0-F1
#
_entry.id   AF-D2SNN0-F1
#
_cell.length_a   1.000
_cell.length_b   1.000
_cell.length_c   1.000
_cell.angle_alpha   90.00
_cell.angle_beta   90.00
_cell.angle_gamma   90.00
#
_symmetry.space_group_name_H-M   'P 1'
#
loop_
_entity.id
_entity.type
_entity.pdbx_description
1 polymer ?
#
loop_
_entity_poly.entity_id
_entity_poly.type
_entity_poly.pdbx_seq_one_letter_code
_entity_poly.pdbx_strand_id
1 'polypeptide(L)'
;YLKGNKLVNDSESAKALGRLYGDSVIGFGVHRMANLMCRHSTHPVWYYEFAYVGNNSHYEDPSGKPKGAAHHDDLLYLFTLSYNFPTIELSSPHSHVVDEMTAIWYNFARYGDPNSRGDTPELGKLTWPAMTPDRRQFLHRGDQLLIRQNMFEDRFRVWEELYPIQY
;
A
#
# COMPACT_ATOMS: atom_id res chain seq x y z
N TYR A 1 -17.73 -6.00 7.25
CA TYR A 1 -17.82 -5.54 5.85
C TYR A 1 -19.19 -4.96 5.51
N LEU A 2 -20.28 -5.75 5.53
CA LEU A 2 -21.62 -5.28 5.17
C LEU A 2 -22.39 -4.52 6.27
N LYS A 3 -21.87 -4.47 7.51
CA LYS A 3 -22.46 -3.77 8.66
C LYS A 3 -23.92 -4.17 8.95
N GLY A 4 -24.29 -5.43 8.71
CA GLY A 4 -25.65 -5.93 8.88
C GLY A 4 -26.63 -5.59 7.75
N ASN A 5 -26.19 -4.85 6.73
CA ASN A 5 -27.02 -4.55 5.56
C ASN A 5 -27.12 -5.77 4.62
N LYS A 6 -28.25 -5.88 3.92
CA LYS A 6 -28.45 -6.89 2.87
C LYS A 6 -27.55 -6.57 1.68
N LEU A 7 -27.06 -7.63 1.02
CA LEU A 7 -26.36 -7.48 -0.25
C LEU A 7 -27.36 -7.09 -1.34
N VAL A 8 -27.13 -5.94 -1.98
CA VAL A 8 -27.95 -5.43 -3.09
C VAL A 8 -27.06 -4.94 -4.23
N ASN A 9 -27.62 -4.70 -5.41
CA ASN A 9 -26.86 -4.20 -6.56
C ASN A 9 -26.63 -2.68 -6.46
N ASP A 10 -25.75 -2.28 -5.54
CA ASP A 10 -25.35 -0.88 -5.34
C ASP A 10 -23.83 -0.73 -5.12
N SER A 11 -23.37 0.52 -5.14
CA SER A 11 -21.94 0.84 -5.00
C SER A 11 -21.38 0.53 -3.62
N GLU A 12 -22.21 0.59 -2.57
CA GLU A 12 -21.78 0.29 -1.20
C GLU A 12 -21.58 -1.20 -0.98
N SER A 13 -22.49 -2.04 -1.49
CA SER A 13 -22.35 -3.50 -1.51
C SER A 13 -21.13 -3.92 -2.32
N ALA A 14 -20.91 -3.33 -3.50
CA ALA A 14 -19.74 -3.59 -4.32
C ALA A 14 -18.43 -3.24 -3.59
N LYS A 15 -18.35 -2.07 -2.95
CA LYS A 15 -17.18 -1.68 -2.14
C LYS A 15 -16.97 -2.60 -0.94
N ALA A 16 -18.04 -3.00 -0.26
CA ALA A 16 -17.95 -3.89 0.90
C ALA A 16 -17.43 -5.28 0.51
N LEU A 17 -17.91 -5.83 -0.62
CA LEU A 17 -17.40 -7.07 -1.21
C LEU A 17 -15.95 -6.94 -1.66
N GLY A 18 -15.59 -5.83 -2.33
CA GLY A 18 -14.21 -5.58 -2.76
C GLY A 18 -13.24 -5.51 -1.58
N ARG A 19 -13.61 -4.86 -0.47
CA ARG A 19 -12.81 -4.85 0.77
C ARG A 19 -12.68 -6.24 1.39
N LEU A 20 -13.79 -6.98 1.44
CA LEU A 20 -13.79 -8.35 1.98
C LEU A 20 -12.82 -9.25 1.17
N TYR A 21 -12.93 -9.20 -0.15
CA TYR A 21 -12.07 -9.97 -1.05
C TYR A 21 -10.61 -9.53 -0.97
N GLY A 22 -10.33 -8.22 -0.99
CA GLY A 22 -8.97 -7.69 -0.88
C GLY A 22 -8.29 -8.10 0.44
N ASP A 23 -9.03 -8.07 1.55
CA ASP A 23 -8.50 -8.51 2.84
C ASP A 23 -8.31 -10.02 2.92
N SER A 24 -9.20 -10.81 2.31
CA SER A 24 -9.10 -12.27 2.34
C SER A 24 -7.94 -12.80 1.52
N VAL A 25 -7.60 -12.13 0.40
CA VAL A 25 -6.56 -12.58 -0.52
C VAL A 25 -5.18 -12.02 -0.13
N ILE A 26 -5.10 -10.72 0.22
CA ILE A 26 -3.82 -10.04 0.46
C ILE A 26 -3.77 -9.39 1.83
N GLY A 27 -4.72 -8.49 2.14
CA GLY A 27 -4.60 -7.54 3.23
C GLY A 27 -4.36 -8.20 4.60
N PHE A 28 -5.18 -9.19 4.95
CA PHE A 28 -5.05 -9.88 6.24
C PHE A 28 -3.77 -10.72 6.32
N GLY A 29 -3.40 -11.41 5.24
CA GLY A 29 -2.17 -12.20 5.19
C GLY A 29 -0.92 -11.34 5.42
N VAL A 30 -0.85 -10.19 4.76
CA VAL A 30 0.25 -9.22 4.93
C VAL A 30 0.25 -8.63 6.34
N HIS A 31 -0.92 -8.22 6.87
CA HIS A 31 -1.04 -7.71 8.24
C HIS A 31 -0.50 -8.70 9.28
N ARG A 32 -0.85 -9.98 9.13
CA ARG A 32 -0.34 -11.04 10.03
C ARG A 32 1.15 -11.23 9.90
N MET A 33 1.65 -11.32 8.67
CA MET A 33 3.09 -11.46 8.41
C MET A 33 3.86 -10.29 9.04
N ALA A 34 3.42 -9.05 8.80
CA ALA A 34 4.06 -7.87 9.35
C ALA A 34 4.09 -7.87 10.88
N ASN A 35 2.99 -8.30 11.53
CA ASN A 35 2.95 -8.43 12.99
C ASN A 35 3.88 -9.53 13.52
N LEU A 36 3.93 -10.70 12.89
CA LEU A 36 4.86 -11.77 13.30
C LEU A 36 6.31 -11.32 13.10
N MET A 37 6.62 -10.74 11.95
CA MET A 37 7.97 -10.30 11.62
C MET A 37 8.43 -9.18 12.57
N CYS A 38 7.59 -8.19 12.89
CA CYS A 38 8.02 -7.10 13.77
C CYS A 38 8.25 -7.51 15.24
N ARG A 39 7.78 -8.71 15.64
CA ARG A 39 8.00 -9.27 16.99
C ARG A 39 9.22 -10.19 17.05
N HIS A 40 9.46 -10.95 15.99
CA HIS A 40 10.41 -12.07 16.00
C HIS A 40 11.63 -11.87 15.11
N SER A 41 11.58 -10.94 14.15
CA SER A 41 12.73 -10.62 13.30
C SER A 41 13.80 -9.88 14.10
N THR A 42 15.06 -10.24 13.88
CA THR A 42 16.22 -9.46 14.37
C THR A 42 16.48 -8.21 13.54
N HIS A 43 15.77 -8.04 12.41
CA HIS A 43 15.87 -6.90 11.50
C HIS A 43 14.60 -6.04 11.52
N PRO A 44 14.73 -4.71 11.31
CA PRO A 44 13.58 -3.81 11.18
C PRO A 44 12.59 -4.24 10.09
N VAL A 45 11.31 -4.05 10.36
CA VAL A 45 10.22 -4.34 9.41
C VAL A 45 9.59 -3.04 8.96
N TRP A 46 9.43 -2.87 7.65
CA TRP A 46 8.84 -1.68 7.03
C TRP A 46 7.50 -2.06 6.40
N TYR A 47 6.41 -1.44 6.86
CA TYR A 47 5.05 -1.73 6.38
C TYR A 47 4.49 -0.53 5.61
N TYR A 48 3.91 -0.73 4.43
CA TYR A 48 3.33 0.35 3.63
C TYR A 48 1.98 -0.01 2.99
N GLU A 49 1.20 1.03 2.70
CA GLU A 49 0.00 1.01 1.87
C GLU A 49 0.26 1.85 0.63
N PHE A 50 0.11 1.27 -0.56
CA PHE A 50 0.04 2.03 -1.79
C PHE A 50 -1.40 2.49 -2.04
N ALA A 51 -1.61 3.80 -2.14
CA ALA A 51 -2.92 4.43 -2.26
C ALA A 51 -2.96 5.54 -3.32
N TYR A 52 -1.89 5.74 -4.07
CA TYR A 52 -1.83 6.72 -5.15
C TYR A 52 -2.68 6.28 -6.34
N VAL A 53 -3.40 7.24 -6.94
CA VAL A 53 -4.24 7.00 -8.12
C VAL A 53 -3.76 7.91 -9.25
N GLY A 54 -3.00 7.35 -10.18
CA GLY A 54 -2.56 8.06 -11.38
C GLY A 54 -3.57 8.00 -12.53
N ASN A 55 -3.07 8.27 -13.74
CA ASN A 55 -3.87 8.23 -14.96
C ASN A 55 -4.19 6.81 -15.44
N ASN A 56 -3.36 5.82 -15.08
CA ASN A 56 -3.50 4.44 -15.53
C ASN A 56 -3.69 3.52 -14.32
N SER A 57 -4.42 2.42 -14.53
CA SER A 57 -4.59 1.37 -13.53
C SER A 57 -4.87 0.04 -14.21
N HIS A 58 -4.55 -1.06 -13.53
CA HIS A 58 -5.06 -2.37 -13.90
C HIS A 58 -6.56 -2.54 -13.66
N TYR A 59 -7.22 -1.57 -13.01
CA TYR A 59 -8.66 -1.54 -12.80
C TYR A 59 -9.25 -0.16 -13.08
N GLU A 60 -10.01 -0.08 -14.17
CA GLU A 60 -10.63 1.15 -14.67
C GLU A 60 -12.14 1.02 -14.72
N ASP A 61 -12.82 2.16 -14.68
CA ASP A 61 -14.26 2.21 -14.97
C ASP A 61 -14.54 2.07 -16.48
N PRO A 62 -15.82 1.97 -16.90
CA PRO A 62 -16.16 1.86 -18.32
C PRO A 62 -15.73 3.06 -19.19
N SER A 63 -15.30 4.17 -18.60
CA SER A 63 -14.74 5.33 -19.32
C SER A 63 -13.21 5.33 -19.35
N GLY A 64 -12.56 4.27 -18.85
CA GLY A 64 -11.10 4.15 -18.79
C GLY A 64 -10.47 4.95 -17.65
N LYS A 65 -11.25 5.33 -16.63
CA LYS A 65 -10.74 6.11 -15.50
C LYS A 65 -10.45 5.22 -14.29
N PRO A 66 -9.23 5.28 -13.71
CA PRO A 66 -8.92 4.63 -12.43
C PRO A 66 -9.86 5.09 -11.31
N LYS A 67 -10.39 4.14 -10.54
CA LYS A 67 -11.29 4.42 -9.41
C LYS A 67 -10.64 4.27 -8.03
N GLY A 68 -9.40 3.82 -7.99
CA GLY A 68 -8.61 3.58 -6.78
C GLY A 68 -7.29 2.91 -7.15
N ALA A 69 -6.41 2.74 -6.18
CA ALA A 69 -5.20 1.94 -6.36
C ALA A 69 -5.60 0.45 -6.41
N ALA A 70 -5.34 -0.18 -7.55
CA ALA A 70 -5.64 -1.57 -7.80
C ALA A 70 -4.41 -2.47 -7.59
N HIS A 71 -4.64 -3.77 -7.68
CA HIS A 71 -3.56 -4.74 -7.63
C HIS A 71 -2.58 -4.51 -8.79
N HIS A 72 -1.28 -4.47 -8.48
CA HIS A 72 -0.15 -4.18 -9.38
C HIS A 72 0.02 -2.72 -9.82
N ASP A 73 -0.83 -1.79 -9.41
CA ASP A 73 -0.67 -0.38 -9.81
C ASP A 73 0.61 0.27 -9.28
N ASP A 74 1.16 -0.22 -8.16
CA ASP A 74 2.43 0.24 -7.63
C ASP A 74 3.62 -0.08 -8.55
N LEU A 75 3.53 -1.17 -9.33
CA LEU A 75 4.56 -1.55 -10.31
C LEU A 75 4.69 -0.55 -11.46
N LEU A 76 3.62 0.19 -11.77
CA LEU A 76 3.63 1.24 -12.80
C LEU A 76 4.60 2.38 -12.47
N TYR A 77 4.97 2.51 -11.19
CA TYR A 77 5.89 3.52 -10.67
C TYR A 77 7.27 2.97 -10.33
N LEU A 78 7.49 1.67 -10.54
CA LEU A 78 8.79 1.02 -10.34
C LEU A 78 9.42 0.56 -11.65
N PHE A 79 8.59 0.16 -12.62
CA PHE A 79 9.05 -0.42 -13.87
C PHE A 79 8.33 0.21 -15.06
N THR A 80 9.04 0.36 -16.17
CA THR A 80 8.43 0.73 -17.44
C THR A 80 7.68 -0.47 -18.02
N LEU A 81 6.35 -0.44 -17.97
CA LEU A 81 5.46 -1.48 -18.50
C LEU A 81 4.86 -1.07 -19.86
N SER A 82 5.72 -0.64 -20.79
CA SER A 82 5.34 -0.01 -22.07
C SER A 82 4.50 -0.87 -23.01
N TYR A 83 4.42 -2.19 -22.78
CA TYR A 83 3.58 -3.08 -23.56
C TYR A 83 2.07 -2.85 -23.32
N ASN A 84 1.70 -2.34 -22.14
CA ASN A 84 0.31 -2.11 -21.73
C ASN A 84 0.02 -0.68 -21.29
N PHE A 85 1.03 0.07 -20.83
CA PHE A 85 0.84 1.41 -20.28
C PHE A 85 1.83 2.40 -20.89
N PRO A 86 1.41 3.65 -21.16
CA PRO A 86 2.33 4.66 -21.62
C PRO A 86 3.41 4.93 -20.56
N THR A 87 4.64 5.20 -21.01
CA THR A 87 5.73 5.63 -20.14
C THR A 87 5.34 6.92 -19.42
N ILE A 88 5.68 7.02 -18.13
CA ILE A 88 5.51 8.24 -17.36
C ILE A 88 6.64 9.20 -17.74
N GLU A 89 6.31 10.22 -18.53
CA GLU A 89 7.25 11.26 -18.95
C GLU A 89 7.71 12.11 -17.76
N LEU A 90 8.91 12.69 -17.84
CA LEU A 90 9.47 13.56 -16.79
C LEU A 90 8.59 14.78 -16.49
N SER A 91 7.91 15.31 -17.51
CA SER A 91 6.97 16.44 -17.39
C SER A 91 5.60 16.04 -16.81
N SER A 92 5.34 14.75 -16.63
CA SER A 92 4.09 14.25 -16.07
C SER A 92 3.92 14.71 -14.62
N PRO A 93 2.71 15.08 -14.18
CA PRO A 93 2.45 15.32 -12.75
C PRO A 93 2.68 14.07 -11.89
N HIS A 94 2.77 12.89 -12.51
CA HIS A 94 3.00 11.61 -11.82
C HIS A 94 4.48 11.22 -11.72
N SER A 95 5.41 11.97 -12.34
CA SER A 95 6.83 11.61 -12.35
C SER A 95 7.44 11.55 -10.95
N HIS A 96 7.03 12.46 -10.05
CA HIS A 96 7.46 12.45 -8.66
C HIS A 96 7.15 11.14 -7.91
N VAL A 97 6.11 10.40 -8.32
CA VAL A 97 5.79 9.10 -7.72
C VAL A 97 6.80 8.04 -8.14
N VAL A 98 7.27 8.10 -9.38
CA VAL A 98 8.33 7.22 -9.88
C VAL A 98 9.62 7.48 -9.12
N ASP A 99 10.00 8.75 -8.98
CA ASP A 99 11.20 9.14 -8.25
C ASP A 99 11.14 8.65 -6.79
N GLU A 100 10.06 8.96 -6.07
CA GLU A 100 9.91 8.56 -4.68
C GLU A 100 9.84 7.03 -4.48
N MET A 101 9.12 6.30 -5.34
CA MET A 101 9.00 4.84 -5.23
C MET A 101 10.33 4.15 -5.52
N THR A 102 11.02 4.55 -6.59
CA THR A 102 12.33 3.97 -6.93
C THR A 102 13.39 4.30 -5.88
N ALA A 103 13.35 5.49 -5.27
CA ALA A 103 14.22 5.89 -4.18
C ALA A 103 14.00 5.08 -2.89
N ILE A 104 12.73 4.86 -2.50
CA ILE A 104 12.37 4.00 -1.35
C ILE A 104 12.96 2.60 -1.52
N TRP A 105 12.76 2.00 -2.69
CA TRP A 105 13.25 0.65 -2.97
C TRP A 105 14.77 0.59 -3.11
N TYR A 106 15.41 1.60 -3.73
CA TYR A 106 16.86 1.73 -3.79
C TYR A 106 17.46 1.81 -2.38
N ASN A 107 16.94 2.69 -1.51
CA ASN A 107 17.45 2.85 -0.16
C ASN A 107 17.28 1.59 0.67
N PHE A 108 16.12 0.92 0.57
CA PHE A 108 15.92 -0.35 1.25
C PHE A 108 16.88 -1.44 0.74
N ALA A 109 17.03 -1.60 -0.58
CA ALA A 109 17.93 -2.60 -1.15
C ALA A 109 19.41 -2.37 -0.80
N ARG A 110 19.82 -1.11 -0.72
CA ARG A 110 21.22 -0.74 -0.45
C ARG A 110 21.57 -0.68 1.02
N TYR A 111 20.65 -0.22 1.87
CA TYR A 111 20.93 0.12 3.27
C TYR A 111 20.07 -0.64 4.29
N GLY A 112 19.02 -1.35 3.86
CA GLY A 112 18.02 -2.00 4.73
C GLY A 112 17.03 -1.02 5.38
N ASP A 113 17.10 0.27 5.02
CA ASP A 113 16.29 1.36 5.55
C ASP A 113 15.80 2.24 4.38
N PRO A 114 14.47 2.37 4.15
CA PRO A 114 13.90 3.13 3.04
C PRO A 114 13.91 4.65 3.23
N ASN A 115 14.38 5.16 4.37
CA ASN A 115 14.34 6.59 4.69
C ASN A 115 15.16 7.48 3.76
N SER A 116 14.85 8.77 3.78
CA SER A 116 15.56 9.79 3.00
C SER A 116 17.06 9.84 3.31
N ARG A 117 17.87 10.01 2.25
CA ARG A 117 19.32 10.14 2.31
C ARG A 117 19.79 11.25 1.39
N GLY A 118 21.06 11.66 1.55
CA GLY A 118 21.66 12.73 0.74
C GLY A 118 21.70 12.42 -0.76
N ASP A 119 21.74 11.14 -1.14
CA ASP A 119 21.70 10.64 -2.52
C ASP A 119 20.28 10.40 -3.06
N THR A 120 19.23 10.62 -2.26
CA THR A 120 17.81 10.49 -2.66
C THR A 120 16.98 11.71 -2.20
N PRO A 121 17.26 12.92 -2.72
CA PRO A 121 16.61 14.16 -2.30
C PRO A 121 15.09 14.20 -2.54
N GLU A 122 14.57 13.40 -3.47
CA GLU A 122 13.16 13.22 -3.79
C GLU A 122 12.32 12.73 -2.61
N LEU A 123 12.93 12.01 -1.65
CA LEU A 123 12.26 11.60 -0.41
C LEU A 123 12.16 12.74 0.61
N GLY A 124 12.75 13.90 0.33
CA GLY A 124 12.70 15.10 1.16
C GLY A 124 13.14 14.82 2.60
N LYS A 125 12.21 14.95 3.54
CA LYS A 125 12.42 14.70 4.98
C LYS A 125 11.66 13.47 5.47
N LEU A 126 11.39 12.49 4.59
CA LEU A 126 10.71 11.26 4.97
C LEU A 126 11.43 10.63 6.16
N THR A 127 10.67 10.48 7.24
CA THR A 127 11.04 9.78 8.47
C THR A 127 9.98 8.71 8.73
N TRP A 128 10.16 7.57 8.08
CA TRP A 128 9.42 6.34 8.29
C TRP A 128 10.07 5.61 9.48
N PRO A 129 9.34 5.32 10.57
CA PRO A 129 9.82 4.45 11.64
C PRO A 129 9.53 2.98 11.32
N ALA A 130 10.45 2.09 11.72
CA ALA A 130 10.21 0.66 11.61
C ALA A 130 8.94 0.28 12.39
N MET A 131 8.17 -0.66 11.86
CA MET A 131 6.95 -1.14 12.48
C MET A 131 7.29 -1.80 13.82
N THR A 132 6.59 -1.41 14.87
CA THR A 132 6.65 -2.06 16.17
C THR A 132 5.27 -2.63 16.55
N PRO A 133 5.21 -3.65 17.42
CA PRO A 133 3.95 -4.27 17.84
C PRO A 133 2.95 -3.29 18.48
N ASP A 134 3.45 -2.29 19.19
CA ASP A 134 2.69 -1.30 19.93
C ASP A 134 2.16 -0.16 19.05
N ARG A 135 2.99 0.36 18.12
CA ARG A 135 2.61 1.53 17.30
C ARG A 135 2.04 1.18 15.94
N ARG A 136 2.44 0.02 15.38
CA ARG A 136 2.03 -0.48 14.06
C ARG A 136 2.03 0.62 12.98
N GLN A 137 3.11 1.38 12.99
CA GLN A 137 3.33 2.48 12.05
C GLN A 137 3.61 1.95 10.66
N PHE A 138 3.09 2.65 9.66
CA PHE A 138 3.26 2.29 8.26
C PHE A 138 3.34 3.56 7.39
N LEU A 139 3.96 3.42 6.21
CA LEU A 139 3.95 4.45 5.19
C LEU A 139 2.66 4.35 4.37
N HIS A 140 1.85 5.40 4.40
CA HIS A 140 0.76 5.60 3.44
C HIS A 140 1.30 6.38 2.25
N ARG A 141 1.45 5.70 1.12
CA ARG A 141 1.84 6.30 -0.15
C ARG A 141 0.59 6.67 -0.96
N GLY A 142 0.01 7.82 -0.65
CA GLY A 142 -1.02 8.50 -1.48
C GLY A 142 -0.41 9.64 -2.29
N ASP A 143 -1.12 10.76 -2.46
CA ASP A 143 -0.58 11.98 -3.12
C ASP A 143 0.68 12.52 -2.43
N GLN A 144 0.80 12.25 -1.13
CA GLN A 144 1.97 12.56 -0.31
C GLN A 144 2.39 11.33 0.48
N LEU A 145 3.67 11.26 0.84
CA LEU A 145 4.19 10.26 1.76
C LEU A 145 3.81 10.65 3.20
N LEU A 146 2.97 9.83 3.84
CA LEU A 146 2.49 10.08 5.19
C LEU A 146 2.71 8.87 6.09
N ILE A 147 3.18 9.09 7.33
CA ILE A 147 3.23 8.01 8.32
C ILE A 147 1.89 7.93 9.03
N ARG A 148 1.29 6.74 9.02
CA ARG A 148 0.03 6.41 9.68
C ARG A 148 0.21 5.25 10.64
N GLN A 149 -0.85 4.92 11.36
CA GLN A 149 -0.89 3.83 12.33
C GLN A 149 -2.14 2.98 12.10
N ASN A 150 -2.06 1.71 12.50
CA ASN A 150 -3.19 0.78 12.56
C ASN A 150 -3.91 0.60 11.20
N MET A 151 -3.16 0.16 10.19
CA MET A 151 -3.67 -0.04 8.83
C MET A 151 -4.87 -0.99 8.84
N PHE A 152 -6.07 -0.47 8.56
CA PHE A 152 -7.32 -1.23 8.40
C PHE A 152 -7.68 -2.19 9.56
N GLU A 153 -7.21 -1.96 10.78
CA GLU A 153 -7.36 -2.94 11.86
C GLU A 153 -8.81 -3.27 12.22
N ASP A 154 -9.75 -2.32 12.09
CA ASP A 154 -11.18 -2.60 12.29
C ASP A 154 -11.71 -3.67 11.32
N ARG A 155 -11.13 -3.76 10.11
CA ARG A 155 -11.46 -4.78 9.11
C ARG A 155 -10.72 -6.09 9.41
N PHE A 156 -9.45 -6.02 9.80
CA PHE A 156 -8.62 -7.17 10.12
C PHE A 156 -9.05 -7.89 11.41
N ARG A 157 -9.61 -7.17 12.39
CA ARG A 157 -10.16 -7.77 13.62
C ARG A 157 -11.17 -8.88 13.35
N VAL A 158 -12.03 -8.72 12.33
CA VAL A 158 -12.98 -9.77 11.91
C VAL A 158 -12.27 -11.06 11.57
N TRP A 159 -11.11 -10.97 10.89
CA TRP A 159 -10.32 -12.13 10.50
C TRP A 159 -9.50 -12.69 11.65
N GLU A 160 -8.99 -11.85 12.56
CA GLU A 160 -8.31 -12.28 13.78
C GLU A 160 -9.25 -13.07 14.71
N GLU A 161 -10.52 -12.68 14.80
CA GLU A 161 -11.55 -13.41 15.55
C GLU A 161 -11.87 -14.76 14.92
N LEU A 162 -11.99 -14.82 13.58
CA LEU A 162 -12.29 -16.06 12.85
C LEU A 162 -11.11 -17.04 12.83
N TYR A 163 -9.89 -16.52 12.78
CA TYR A 163 -8.66 -17.29 12.69
C TYR A 163 -7.70 -16.77 13.75
N PRO A 164 -7.85 -17.10 15.04
CA PRO A 164 -6.94 -16.59 16.06
C PRO A 164 -5.53 -17.20 15.95
N ILE A 165 -4.50 -16.40 16.21
CA ILE A 165 -3.14 -16.88 16.49
C ILE A 165 -2.57 -16.14 17.70
N GLN A 166 -1.59 -16.76 18.35
CA GLN A 166 -0.73 -16.06 19.31
C GLN A 166 0.43 -15.44 18.53
N TYR A 167 0.59 -14.13 18.71
CA TYR A 167 1.69 -13.37 18.14
C TYR A 167 2.95 -13.47 18.99
#